data_AF-A0A3C1T535-F1
#
_entry.id   AF-A0A3C1T535-F1
#
_cell.length_a   1.000
_cell.length_b   1.000
_cell.length_c   1.000
_cell.angle_alpha   90.00
_cell.angle_beta   90.00
_cell.angle_gamma   90.00
#
_symmetry.space_group_name_H-M   'P 1'
#
loop_
_entity.id
_entity.type
_entity.pdbx_description
1 polymer ?
#
loop_
_entity_poly.entity_id
_entity_poly.type
_entity_poly.pdbx_seq_one_letter_code
_entity_poly.pdbx_strand_id
1 'polypeptide(L)'
;MRKSQIVAELKNRVYSVDWLLLAFLVSFLNVKLVVKAVILLLVFVLRPNFKFGFAKRNSRLPLFYLFIIGIAVLNWLVSGKLGDLNYGSVMVTGILFWLFCILAVHQIKIAVDKNGIETLHRTILVFFIINAAVSLGTYAAIIWETGAINPYRYQGEYQKYFIGTGDYIKGISFDTSTTNAVLNVFGVLYFLLRGKYAMTILCMAVLVLTGSNIGNLLLFGTLLFVFFFQSRKEQKSIIVVCLLMLVTFLVKVSPQNNKYFVSAYQQLLGIKKKNDVTPAAEIRITERPDSTLNADERKQKVAQLHLDSIARSDLERSRKNTAVAVAVQAPDPKERPVIPGDSIHTPAFQHKDNISVSQERLKGFVANNANAMPLASGEIPYPSLPGKMIAFRQTFHYLRDHPQKILTGAGMGNFSSKLAFRATAMQIAGGYPARFAYINDDFRTNHLDLFSYYFTSRDELHSIVNSPNSTYDQLLSEYGLLGLLSFFLFYVSFFRQLIKHPSYGLPILLFMLGAFAIDYWFEQLSVVVFLELLLLVNIKELDTISRHA
;
A
#
# COMPACT_ATOMS: atom_id res chain seq x y z
N MET A 1 45.53 -2.79 -2.68
CA MET A 1 45.24 -1.35 -2.50
C MET A 1 45.70 -0.92 -1.12
N ARG A 2 46.39 0.22 -0.99
CA ARG A 2 46.80 0.76 0.32
C ARG A 2 45.57 1.27 1.06
N LYS A 3 45.50 1.11 2.39
CA LYS A 3 44.38 1.60 3.24
C LYS A 3 43.99 3.05 2.93
N SER A 4 44.96 3.91 2.63
CA SER A 4 44.74 5.32 2.25
C SER A 4 43.95 5.49 0.94
N GLN A 5 44.13 4.62 -0.05
CA GLN A 5 43.38 4.66 -1.31
C GLN A 5 41.91 4.26 -1.08
N ILE A 6 41.66 3.24 -0.25
CA ILE A 6 40.31 2.80 0.10
C ILE A 6 39.56 3.91 0.84
N VAL A 7 40.21 4.57 1.81
CA VAL A 7 39.63 5.69 2.57
C VAL A 7 39.36 6.89 1.65
N ALA A 8 40.29 7.25 0.76
CA ALA A 8 40.09 8.34 -0.19
C ALA A 8 38.94 8.06 -1.17
N GLU A 9 38.82 6.81 -1.65
CA GLU A 9 37.73 6.40 -2.52
C GLU A 9 36.37 6.43 -1.79
N LEU A 10 36.31 5.91 -0.56
CA LEU A 10 35.12 5.99 0.29
C LEU A 10 34.71 7.44 0.54
N LYS A 11 35.69 8.30 0.86
CA LYS A 11 35.49 9.73 1.06
C LYS A 11 34.88 10.37 -0.19
N ASN A 12 35.47 10.14 -1.37
CA ASN A 12 34.94 10.67 -2.64
C ASN A 12 33.54 10.12 -2.96
N ARG A 13 33.23 8.87 -2.60
CA ARG A 13 31.88 8.31 -2.74
C ARG A 13 30.86 8.99 -1.82
N VAL A 14 31.23 9.31 -0.58
CA VAL A 14 30.37 10.02 0.37
C VAL A 14 30.14 11.48 -0.05
N TYR A 15 31.18 12.19 -0.51
CA TYR A 15 31.05 13.59 -0.95
C TYR A 15 30.24 13.76 -2.24
N SER A 16 30.11 12.70 -3.02
CA SER A 16 29.35 12.75 -4.28
C SER A 16 27.83 12.57 -4.13
N VAL A 17 27.32 12.47 -2.90
CA VAL A 17 25.88 12.37 -2.62
C VAL A 17 25.33 13.77 -2.36
N ASP A 18 24.18 14.13 -2.96
CA ASP A 18 23.44 15.34 -2.57
C ASP A 18 22.68 15.03 -1.27
N TRP A 19 23.34 15.28 -0.14
CA TRP A 19 22.79 15.06 1.19
C TRP A 19 21.53 15.89 1.47
N LEU A 20 21.39 17.07 0.85
CA LEU A 20 20.19 17.89 1.00
C LEU A 20 19.01 17.26 0.28
N LEU A 21 19.21 16.77 -0.94
CA LEU A 21 18.19 16.00 -1.66
C LEU A 21 17.85 14.71 -0.92
N LEU A 22 18.83 13.96 -0.42
CA LEU A 22 18.60 12.73 0.33
C LEU A 22 17.75 12.99 1.59
N ALA A 23 18.12 13.98 2.39
CA ALA A 23 17.39 14.37 3.60
C ALA A 23 15.96 14.84 3.26
N PHE A 24 15.80 15.58 2.17
CA PHE A 24 14.49 15.97 1.65
C PHE A 24 13.65 14.74 1.33
N LEU A 25 14.14 13.79 0.53
CA LEU A 25 13.39 12.60 0.14
C LEU A 25 13.01 11.73 1.34
N VAL A 26 13.96 11.44 2.23
CA VAL A 26 13.70 10.59 3.40
C VAL A 26 12.64 11.22 4.32
N SER A 27 12.70 12.53 4.54
CA SER A 27 11.76 13.21 5.45
C SER A 27 10.42 13.52 4.78
N PHE A 28 10.40 13.88 3.50
CA PHE A 28 9.17 14.24 2.78
C PHE A 28 8.27 13.03 2.51
N LEU A 29 8.87 11.83 2.37
CA LEU A 29 8.11 10.59 2.23
C LEU A 29 7.46 10.10 3.54
N ASN A 30 7.76 10.73 4.68
CA ASN A 30 7.18 10.36 5.98
C ASN A 30 5.66 10.49 5.99
N VAL A 31 4.93 9.63 6.70
CA VAL A 31 3.45 9.69 6.81
C VAL A 31 2.92 11.01 7.40
N LYS A 32 3.69 11.69 8.27
CA LYS A 32 3.22 12.87 9.00
C LYS A 32 3.34 14.13 8.15
N LEU A 33 2.20 14.78 7.87
CA LEU A 33 2.13 16.03 7.09
C LEU A 33 2.99 17.15 7.69
N VAL A 34 3.08 17.25 9.02
CA VAL A 34 3.91 18.25 9.71
C VAL A 34 5.39 18.09 9.34
N VAL A 35 5.89 16.86 9.27
CA VAL A 35 7.28 16.58 8.87
C VAL A 35 7.51 17.05 7.43
N LYS A 36 6.54 16.84 6.53
CA LYS A 36 6.59 17.31 5.13
C LYS A 36 6.65 18.83 5.04
N ALA A 37 5.81 19.53 5.81
CA ALA A 37 5.80 20.99 5.84
C ALA A 37 7.13 21.56 6.35
N VAL A 38 7.66 21.00 7.45
CA VAL A 38 8.95 21.42 8.04
C VAL A 38 10.11 21.20 7.08
N ILE A 39 10.22 20.02 6.46
CA ILE A 39 11.32 19.75 5.53
C ILE A 39 11.21 20.61 4.26
N LEU A 40 9.99 20.87 3.79
CA LEU A 40 9.77 21.74 2.65
C LEU A 40 10.26 23.16 2.96
N LEU A 41 9.85 23.72 4.11
CA LEU A 41 10.33 25.02 4.59
C LEU A 41 11.86 25.06 4.68
N LEU A 42 12.46 24.05 5.34
CA LEU A 42 13.92 23.95 5.51
C LEU A 42 14.64 23.96 4.16
N VAL A 43 14.18 23.17 3.18
CA VAL A 43 14.81 23.11 1.86
C VAL A 43 14.68 24.42 1.11
N PHE A 44 13.56 25.15 1.25
CA PHE A 44 13.42 26.48 0.66
C PHE A 44 14.34 27.52 1.32
N VAL A 45 14.62 27.41 2.61
CA VAL A 45 15.61 28.25 3.31
C VAL A 45 17.02 27.93 2.83
N LEU A 46 17.37 26.64 2.70
CA LEU A 46 18.71 26.20 2.29
C LEU A 46 18.98 26.35 0.79
N ARG A 47 17.93 26.38 -0.04
CA ARG A 47 18.01 26.45 -1.50
C ARG A 47 16.92 27.40 -2.04
N PRO A 48 17.00 28.70 -1.74
CA PRO A 48 15.99 29.66 -2.15
C PRO A 48 16.01 29.82 -3.67
N ASN A 49 14.87 29.50 -4.30
CA ASN A 49 14.60 29.81 -5.70
C ASN A 49 13.09 29.73 -5.89
N PHE A 50 12.46 30.84 -6.27
CA PHE A 50 11.01 30.92 -6.51
C PHE A 50 10.67 31.09 -8.00
N LYS A 51 11.64 30.84 -8.89
CA LYS A 51 11.44 30.85 -10.34
C LYS A 51 10.89 29.49 -10.79
N PHE A 52 9.58 29.29 -10.63
CA PHE A 52 8.92 28.03 -10.97
C PHE A 52 9.05 27.67 -12.45
N GLY A 53 9.00 28.67 -13.34
CA GLY A 53 9.22 28.47 -14.79
C GLY A 53 8.04 27.77 -15.48
N PHE A 54 6.81 28.04 -15.04
CA PHE A 54 5.61 27.60 -15.76
C PHE A 54 5.49 28.37 -17.07
N ALA A 55 5.42 27.64 -18.18
CA ALA A 55 5.27 28.21 -19.52
C ALA A 55 4.42 27.30 -20.40
N LYS A 56 3.66 27.85 -21.35
CA LYS A 56 2.83 27.05 -22.28
C LYS A 56 3.66 26.09 -23.14
N ARG A 57 4.88 26.49 -23.50
CA ARG A 57 5.86 25.69 -24.23
C ARG A 57 7.12 25.55 -23.37
N ASN A 58 7.68 24.35 -23.34
CA ASN A 58 8.90 24.04 -22.56
C ASN A 58 8.77 24.44 -21.08
N SER A 59 7.60 24.17 -20.48
CA SER A 59 7.41 24.37 -19.04
C SER A 59 8.49 23.62 -18.27
N ARG A 60 9.02 24.22 -17.21
CA ARG A 60 10.00 23.57 -16.34
C ARG A 60 9.35 22.51 -15.44
N LEU A 61 8.07 22.70 -15.11
CA LEU A 61 7.26 21.83 -14.24
C LEU A 61 5.94 21.46 -14.95
N PRO A 62 5.28 20.34 -14.59
CA PRO A 62 4.00 19.95 -15.18
C PRO A 62 2.93 21.03 -14.95
N LEU A 63 2.29 21.51 -16.03
CA LEU A 63 1.22 22.53 -15.93
C LEU A 63 -0.05 21.99 -15.26
N PHE A 64 -0.19 20.66 -15.19
CA PHE A 64 -1.29 19.97 -14.52
C PHE A 64 -1.59 20.54 -13.14
N TYR A 65 -0.57 20.82 -12.33
CA TYR A 65 -0.75 21.32 -10.97
C TYR A 65 -1.40 22.71 -10.91
N LEU A 66 -1.15 23.58 -11.87
CA LEU A 66 -1.83 24.88 -11.94
C LEU A 66 -3.27 24.72 -12.42
N PHE A 67 -3.49 23.87 -13.42
CA PHE A 67 -4.82 23.64 -13.96
C PHE A 67 -5.75 22.97 -12.95
N ILE A 68 -5.27 21.99 -12.17
CA ILE A 68 -6.11 21.30 -11.19
C ILE A 68 -6.57 22.26 -10.07
N ILE A 69 -5.71 23.19 -9.65
CA ILE A 69 -6.08 24.28 -8.73
C ILE A 69 -7.11 25.21 -9.38
N GLY A 70 -6.88 25.63 -10.63
CA GLY A 70 -7.80 26.49 -11.37
C GLY A 70 -9.19 25.85 -11.53
N ILE A 71 -9.25 24.55 -11.84
CA ILE A 71 -10.51 23.78 -11.94
C ILE A 71 -11.21 23.72 -10.58
N ALA A 72 -10.47 23.50 -9.49
CA ALA A 72 -11.05 23.49 -8.15
C ALA A 72 -11.66 24.85 -7.78
N VAL A 73 -10.95 25.95 -8.04
CA VAL A 73 -11.44 27.31 -7.78
C VAL A 73 -12.67 27.62 -8.63
N LEU A 74 -12.65 27.28 -9.92
CA LEU A 74 -13.81 27.43 -10.79
C LEU A 74 -15.01 26.64 -10.27
N ASN A 75 -14.80 25.38 -9.85
CA ASN A 75 -15.85 24.56 -9.26
C ASN A 75 -16.43 25.22 -8.02
N TRP A 76 -15.58 25.71 -7.11
CA TRP A 76 -16.02 26.38 -5.89
C TRP A 76 -16.87 27.61 -6.19
N LEU A 77 -16.46 28.47 -7.13
CA LEU A 77 -17.21 29.65 -7.57
C LEU A 77 -18.57 29.28 -8.16
N VAL A 78 -18.64 28.23 -8.98
CA VAL A 78 -19.87 27.79 -9.65
C VAL A 78 -20.79 26.98 -8.72
N SER A 79 -20.24 26.34 -7.68
CA SER A 79 -20.99 25.47 -6.77
C SER A 79 -21.98 26.20 -5.84
N GLY A 80 -21.88 27.53 -5.74
CA GLY A 80 -22.68 28.33 -4.80
C GLY A 80 -22.25 28.19 -3.33
N LYS A 81 -21.17 27.45 -3.03
CA LYS A 81 -20.69 27.19 -1.65
C LYS A 81 -19.67 28.20 -1.13
N LEU A 82 -19.67 29.43 -1.65
CA LEU A 82 -18.69 30.47 -1.24
C LEU A 82 -18.90 30.94 0.22
N GLY A 83 -20.11 30.79 0.77
CA GLY A 83 -20.43 31.15 2.15
C GLY A 83 -20.31 30.03 3.18
N ASP A 84 -20.09 28.78 2.76
CA ASP A 84 -19.95 27.65 3.67
C ASP A 84 -18.51 27.60 4.21
N LEU A 85 -18.33 27.99 5.47
CA LEU A 85 -17.03 28.02 6.13
C LEU A 85 -16.40 26.62 6.27
N ASN A 86 -17.20 25.58 6.49
CA ASN A 86 -16.72 24.22 6.64
C ASN A 86 -16.20 23.71 5.30
N TYR A 87 -16.95 23.93 4.23
CA TYR A 87 -16.49 23.62 2.88
C TYR A 87 -15.30 24.48 2.44
N GLY A 88 -15.30 25.77 2.79
CA GLY A 88 -14.17 26.66 2.53
C GLY A 88 -12.86 26.16 3.15
N SER A 89 -12.92 25.62 4.38
CA SER A 89 -11.77 24.97 5.02
C SER A 89 -11.27 23.74 4.25
N VAL A 90 -12.19 22.91 3.74
CA VAL A 90 -11.83 21.75 2.89
C VAL A 90 -11.14 22.22 1.62
N MET A 91 -11.71 23.21 0.94
CA MET A 91 -11.18 23.76 -0.30
C MET A 91 -9.78 24.38 -0.13
N VAL A 92 -9.58 25.20 0.90
CA VAL A 92 -8.25 25.76 1.24
C VAL A 92 -7.25 24.63 1.53
N THR A 93 -7.66 23.62 2.30
CA THR A 93 -6.80 22.48 2.64
C THR A 93 -6.37 21.71 1.40
N GLY A 94 -7.27 21.44 0.45
CA GLY A 94 -6.91 20.75 -0.77
C GLY A 94 -6.09 21.58 -1.76
N ILE A 95 -6.30 22.91 -1.84
CA ILE A 95 -5.37 23.80 -2.56
C ILE A 95 -3.97 23.71 -1.94
N LEU A 96 -3.85 23.69 -0.61
CA LEU A 96 -2.55 23.55 0.05
C LEU A 96 -1.86 22.22 -0.30
N PHE A 97 -2.61 21.11 -0.46
CA PHE A 97 -2.03 19.84 -0.94
C PHE A 97 -1.44 19.98 -2.35
N TRP A 98 -2.15 20.61 -3.28
CA TRP A 98 -1.63 20.84 -4.62
C TRP A 98 -0.44 21.81 -4.65
N LEU A 99 -0.45 22.84 -3.80
CA LEU A 99 0.70 23.73 -3.62
C LEU A 99 1.90 22.96 -3.06
N PHE A 100 1.70 22.03 -2.12
CA PHE A 100 2.78 21.18 -1.62
C PHE A 100 3.37 20.30 -2.73
N CYS A 101 2.54 19.76 -3.63
CA CYS A 101 3.04 19.06 -4.83
C CYS A 101 3.92 19.97 -5.68
N ILE A 102 3.46 21.20 -6.01
CA ILE A 102 4.22 22.18 -6.81
C ILE A 102 5.57 22.50 -6.17
N LEU A 103 5.56 22.78 -4.86
CA LEU A 103 6.76 23.14 -4.12
C LEU A 103 7.74 21.96 -4.05
N ALA A 104 7.25 20.73 -3.87
CA ALA A 104 8.08 19.54 -3.83
C ALA A 104 8.73 19.22 -5.18
N VAL A 105 7.94 19.18 -6.27
CA VAL A 105 8.47 18.93 -7.62
C VAL A 105 9.44 20.03 -8.04
N HIS A 106 9.18 21.28 -7.64
CA HIS A 106 10.09 22.39 -7.90
C HIS A 106 11.46 22.19 -7.24
N GLN A 107 11.49 21.77 -5.97
CA GLN A 107 12.74 21.51 -5.26
C GLN A 107 13.51 20.32 -5.84
N ILE A 108 12.81 19.25 -6.23
CA ILE A 108 13.40 18.14 -6.98
C ILE A 108 14.01 18.63 -8.28
N LYS A 109 13.26 19.42 -9.07
CA LYS A 109 13.76 19.93 -10.34
C LYS A 109 15.00 20.79 -10.15
N ILE A 110 15.06 21.63 -9.11
CA ILE A 110 16.29 22.39 -8.80
C ILE A 110 17.44 21.44 -8.47
N ALA A 111 17.20 20.38 -7.71
CA ALA A 111 18.22 19.38 -7.40
C ALA A 111 18.75 18.70 -8.67
N VAL A 112 17.84 18.32 -9.58
CA VAL A 112 18.20 17.72 -10.86
C VAL A 112 18.96 18.71 -11.74
N ASP A 113 18.56 19.98 -11.77
CA ASP A 113 19.24 21.02 -12.57
C ASP A 113 20.68 21.26 -12.08
N LYS A 114 20.87 21.41 -10.77
CA LYS A 114 22.16 21.79 -10.16
C LYS A 114 23.19 20.67 -10.11
N ASN A 115 22.78 19.42 -9.90
CA ASN A 115 23.71 18.33 -9.65
C ASN A 115 24.08 17.55 -10.91
N GLY A 116 25.28 16.97 -10.94
CA GLY A 116 25.67 16.02 -11.99
C GLY A 116 24.81 14.74 -11.97
N ILE A 117 24.68 14.10 -13.13
CA ILE A 117 23.94 12.83 -13.29
C ILE A 117 24.47 11.76 -12.31
N GLU A 118 25.79 11.67 -12.13
CA GLU A 118 26.40 10.73 -11.22
C GLU A 118 26.01 10.98 -9.75
N THR A 119 26.02 12.24 -9.30
CA THR A 119 25.59 12.63 -7.95
C THR A 119 24.14 12.23 -7.70
N LEU A 120 23.26 12.46 -8.67
CA LEU A 120 21.85 12.08 -8.58
C LEU A 120 21.69 10.56 -8.45
N HIS A 121 22.39 9.78 -9.28
CA HIS A 121 22.36 8.32 -9.21
C HIS A 121 22.88 7.77 -7.88
N ARG A 122 23.97 8.34 -7.35
CA ARG A 122 24.52 7.94 -6.05
C ARG A 122 23.56 8.29 -4.91
N THR A 123 22.88 9.44 -5.00
CA THR A 123 21.84 9.84 -4.04
C THR A 123 20.65 8.87 -4.04
N ILE A 124 20.14 8.50 -5.23
CA ILE A 124 19.08 7.50 -5.40
C ILE A 124 19.53 6.13 -4.88
N LEU A 125 20.77 5.73 -5.14
CA LEU A 125 21.34 4.48 -4.62
C LEU A 125 21.32 4.44 -3.10
N VAL A 126 21.83 5.49 -2.45
CA VAL A 126 21.85 5.58 -0.98
C VAL A 126 20.44 5.59 -0.40
N PHE A 127 19.50 6.30 -1.03
CA PHE A 127 18.09 6.27 -0.64
C PHE A 127 17.53 4.83 -0.60
N PHE A 128 17.77 4.03 -1.64
CA PHE A 128 17.31 2.64 -1.68
C PHE A 128 18.01 1.73 -0.68
N ILE A 129 19.29 1.96 -0.40
CA ILE A 129 20.02 1.24 0.64
C ILE A 129 19.40 1.52 2.02
N ILE A 130 19.09 2.78 2.32
CA ILE A 130 18.43 3.17 3.58
C ILE A 130 17.03 2.51 3.65
N ASN A 131 16.25 2.56 2.57
CA ASN A 131 14.92 1.93 2.54
C ASN A 131 14.98 0.41 2.77
N ALA A 132 15.95 -0.27 2.15
CA ALA A 132 16.16 -1.69 2.34
C ALA A 132 16.60 -2.00 3.78
N ALA A 133 17.53 -1.23 4.35
CA ALA A 133 18.00 -1.41 5.71
C ALA A 133 16.86 -1.25 6.73
N VAL A 134 16.02 -0.22 6.60
CA VAL A 134 14.85 -0.02 7.47
C VAL A 134 13.86 -1.18 7.31
N SER A 135 13.54 -1.58 6.07
CA SER A 135 12.58 -2.66 5.82
C SER A 135 13.05 -4.01 6.36
N LEU A 136 14.32 -4.37 6.14
CA LEU A 136 14.92 -5.59 6.66
C LEU A 136 15.09 -5.56 8.18
N GLY A 137 15.40 -4.39 8.75
CA GLY A 137 15.44 -4.18 10.20
C GLY A 137 14.08 -4.41 10.85
N THR A 138 12.99 -3.89 10.24
CA THR A 138 11.62 -4.18 10.70
C THR A 138 11.30 -5.66 10.61
N TYR A 139 11.63 -6.32 9.51
CA TYR A 139 11.41 -7.77 9.38
C TYR A 139 12.21 -8.58 10.41
N ALA A 140 13.46 -8.23 10.66
CA ALA A 140 14.29 -8.86 11.68
C ALA A 140 13.72 -8.66 13.10
N ALA A 141 13.16 -7.48 13.39
CA ALA A 141 12.48 -7.22 14.65
C ALA A 141 11.24 -8.10 14.83
N ILE A 142 10.47 -8.34 13.76
CA ILE A 142 9.31 -9.26 13.79
C ILE A 142 9.77 -10.72 14.02
N ILE A 143 10.85 -11.15 13.36
CA ILE A 143 11.44 -12.48 13.62
C ILE A 143 11.86 -12.61 15.08
N TRP A 144 12.48 -11.57 15.64
CA TRP A 144 12.90 -11.55 17.04
C TRP A 144 11.72 -11.60 18.01
N GLU A 145 10.66 -10.83 17.76
CA GLU A 145 9.43 -10.79 18.57
C GLU A 145 8.70 -12.13 18.55
N THR A 146 8.54 -12.73 17.36
CA THR A 146 7.77 -13.96 17.18
C THR A 146 8.57 -15.25 17.44
N GLY A 147 9.90 -15.19 17.42
CA GLY A 147 10.78 -16.35 17.40
C GLY A 147 10.72 -17.18 16.11
N ALA A 148 9.92 -16.76 15.11
CA ALA A 148 9.70 -17.50 13.88
C ALA A 148 10.51 -16.89 12.72
N ILE A 149 11.34 -17.70 12.06
CA ILE A 149 12.13 -17.26 10.89
C ILE A 149 11.22 -16.80 9.73
N ASN A 150 10.06 -17.46 9.58
CA ASN A 150 9.05 -17.09 8.61
C ASN A 150 7.77 -16.61 9.32
N PRO A 151 7.68 -15.31 9.68
CA PRO A 151 6.52 -14.76 10.35
C PRO A 151 5.25 -14.79 9.48
N TYR A 152 5.34 -14.99 8.16
CA TYR A 152 4.15 -15.16 7.31
C TYR A 152 3.36 -16.45 7.59
N ARG A 153 3.98 -17.39 8.31
CA ARG A 153 3.35 -18.64 8.75
C ARG A 153 3.12 -18.67 10.26
N TYR A 154 3.48 -17.60 10.96
CA TYR A 154 3.30 -17.49 12.39
C TYR A 154 1.82 -17.20 12.71
N GLN A 155 1.16 -18.15 13.37
CA GLN A 155 -0.26 -18.07 13.73
C GLN A 155 -0.49 -17.61 15.17
N GLY A 156 0.57 -17.48 15.99
CA GLY A 156 0.46 -16.96 17.35
C GLY A 156 0.04 -15.49 17.39
N GLU A 157 -0.16 -14.96 18.60
CA GLU A 157 -0.59 -13.58 18.84
C GLU A 157 -1.86 -13.20 18.06
N TYR A 158 -2.84 -14.09 18.02
CA TYR A 158 -4.10 -13.89 17.27
C TYR A 158 -3.86 -13.61 15.78
N GLN A 159 -2.82 -14.24 15.21
CA GLN A 159 -2.43 -14.08 13.80
C GLN A 159 -2.03 -12.65 13.41
N LYS A 160 -1.56 -11.83 14.37
CA LYS A 160 -1.07 -10.46 14.14
C LYS A 160 -0.11 -10.37 12.94
N TYR A 161 0.84 -11.30 12.86
CA TYR A 161 1.86 -11.32 11.82
C TYR A 161 1.45 -12.14 10.60
N PHE A 162 1.10 -13.42 10.68
CA PHE A 162 0.58 -14.28 9.58
C PHE A 162 0.50 -13.67 8.14
N ILE A 163 -0.69 -13.53 7.54
CA ILE A 163 -0.82 -12.94 6.20
C ILE A 163 -0.47 -11.45 6.19
N GLY A 164 -0.68 -10.76 7.32
CA GLY A 164 -0.46 -9.32 7.49
C GLY A 164 0.99 -8.89 7.73
N THR A 165 1.98 -9.80 7.68
CA THR A 165 3.37 -9.49 8.06
C THR A 165 3.92 -8.36 7.18
N GLY A 166 3.54 -8.38 5.90
CA GLY A 166 3.92 -7.37 4.94
C GLY A 166 3.41 -5.97 5.29
N ASP A 167 2.27 -5.85 5.97
CA ASP A 167 1.64 -4.57 6.35
C ASP A 167 2.47 -3.76 7.36
N TYR A 168 3.35 -4.44 8.10
CA TYR A 168 4.29 -3.84 9.02
C TYR A 168 5.57 -3.33 8.34
N ILE A 169 5.90 -3.82 7.14
CA ILE A 169 7.14 -3.48 6.43
C ILE A 169 6.93 -2.22 5.59
N LYS A 170 6.83 -1.08 6.28
CA LYS A 170 6.49 0.25 5.72
C LYS A 170 7.67 1.03 5.14
N GLY A 171 8.89 0.51 5.30
CA GLY A 171 10.13 1.16 4.85
C GLY A 171 10.32 2.55 5.46
N ILE A 172 11.08 3.41 4.77
CA ILE A 172 11.37 4.77 5.27
C ILE A 172 10.17 5.72 5.28
N SER A 173 9.08 5.36 4.58
CA SER A 173 7.88 6.19 4.51
C SER A 173 7.09 6.18 5.82
N PHE A 174 7.16 5.07 6.55
CA PHE A 174 6.34 4.79 7.73
C PHE A 174 4.82 4.95 7.49
N ASP A 175 4.35 4.95 6.23
CA ASP A 175 2.95 5.14 5.85
C ASP A 175 2.24 3.79 5.72
N THR A 176 2.26 3.21 4.52
CA THR A 176 1.66 1.91 4.20
C THR A 176 2.70 0.97 3.58
N SER A 177 2.53 -0.33 3.76
CA SER A 177 3.31 -1.36 3.07
C SER A 177 3.25 -1.19 1.55
N THR A 178 2.12 -0.72 1.02
CA THR A 178 1.92 -0.45 -0.40
C THR A 178 2.77 0.72 -0.89
N THR A 179 2.95 1.78 -0.08
CA THR A 179 3.90 2.86 -0.40
C THR A 179 5.32 2.31 -0.55
N ASN A 180 5.74 1.46 0.40
CA ASN A 180 7.05 0.81 0.32
C ASN A 180 7.16 -0.15 -0.87
N ALA A 181 6.10 -0.90 -1.18
CA ALA A 181 6.06 -1.79 -2.34
C ALA A 181 6.29 -1.00 -3.63
N VAL A 182 5.57 0.10 -3.84
CA VAL A 182 5.74 0.95 -5.02
C VAL A 182 7.15 1.53 -5.12
N LEU A 183 7.73 2.01 -4.01
CA LEU A 183 9.12 2.48 -4.00
C LEU A 183 10.09 1.36 -4.44
N ASN A 184 9.95 0.15 -3.88
CA ASN A 184 10.80 -0.97 -4.27
C ASN A 184 10.59 -1.41 -5.72
N VAL A 185 9.38 -1.31 -6.27
CA VAL A 185 9.14 -1.51 -7.72
C VAL A 185 9.94 -0.49 -8.54
N PHE A 186 9.93 0.79 -8.16
CA PHE A 186 10.78 1.78 -8.81
C PHE A 186 12.25 1.39 -8.75
N GLY A 187 12.73 0.92 -7.60
CA GLY A 187 14.09 0.40 -7.43
C GLY A 187 14.41 -0.77 -8.36
N VAL A 188 13.53 -1.77 -8.42
CA VAL A 188 13.66 -2.94 -9.31
C VAL A 188 13.83 -2.48 -10.76
N LEU A 189 12.89 -1.68 -11.27
CA LEU A 189 12.90 -1.23 -12.67
C LEU A 189 14.10 -0.32 -12.98
N TYR A 190 14.39 0.63 -12.10
CA TYR A 190 15.50 1.57 -12.24
C TYR A 190 16.86 0.87 -12.28
N PHE A 191 17.16 0.00 -11.30
CA PHE A 191 18.44 -0.68 -11.23
C PHE A 191 18.58 -1.78 -12.30
N LEU A 192 17.48 -2.45 -12.68
CA LEU A 192 17.48 -3.46 -13.74
C LEU A 192 17.93 -2.84 -15.06
N LEU A 193 17.30 -1.73 -15.45
CA LEU A 193 17.58 -1.08 -16.73
C LEU A 193 18.93 -0.35 -16.76
N ARG A 194 19.47 -0.02 -15.59
CA ARG A 194 20.84 0.50 -15.39
C ARG A 194 21.92 -0.58 -15.23
N GLY A 195 21.57 -1.87 -15.28
CA GLY A 195 22.53 -2.98 -15.16
C GLY A 195 23.10 -3.16 -13.75
N LYS A 196 22.42 -2.67 -12.70
CA LYS A 196 22.84 -2.79 -11.29
C LYS A 196 22.12 -3.95 -10.61
N TYR A 197 22.36 -5.16 -11.09
CA TYR A 197 21.58 -6.35 -10.75
C TYR A 197 21.53 -6.69 -9.26
N ALA A 198 22.62 -6.49 -8.50
CA ALA A 198 22.62 -6.71 -7.05
C ALA A 198 21.57 -5.84 -6.34
N MET A 199 21.46 -4.57 -6.73
CA MET A 199 20.44 -3.67 -6.18
C MET A 199 19.03 -4.02 -6.66
N THR A 200 18.89 -4.52 -7.89
CA THR A 200 17.60 -5.06 -8.38
C THR A 200 17.13 -6.20 -7.49
N ILE A 201 18.00 -7.17 -7.19
CA ILE A 201 17.66 -8.31 -6.32
C ILE A 201 17.36 -7.85 -4.89
N LEU A 202 18.12 -6.89 -4.35
CA LEU A 202 17.83 -6.33 -3.03
C LEU A 202 16.46 -5.66 -2.98
N CYS A 203 16.14 -4.79 -3.95
CA CYS A 203 14.82 -4.14 -4.02
C CYS A 203 13.71 -5.17 -4.22
N MET A 204 13.96 -6.22 -5.01
CA MET A 204 13.02 -7.31 -5.23
C MET A 204 12.77 -8.11 -3.94
N ALA A 205 13.82 -8.40 -3.17
CA ALA A 205 13.71 -9.09 -1.89
C ALA A 205 12.87 -8.28 -0.91
N VAL A 206 13.11 -6.98 -0.79
CA VAL A 206 12.30 -6.09 0.07
C VAL A 206 10.86 -6.01 -0.45
N LEU A 207 10.66 -5.88 -1.77
CA LEU A 207 9.33 -5.85 -2.38
C LEU A 207 8.50 -7.07 -2.01
N VAL A 208 9.03 -8.29 -2.18
CA VAL A 208 8.26 -9.50 -1.87
C VAL A 208 7.89 -9.57 -0.39
N LEU A 209 8.78 -9.09 0.49
CA LEU A 209 8.49 -8.96 1.93
C LEU A 209 7.38 -7.93 2.23
N THR A 210 7.09 -6.95 1.36
CA THR A 210 5.91 -6.09 1.61
C THR A 210 4.57 -6.82 1.46
N GLY A 211 4.54 -8.00 0.82
CA GLY A 211 3.31 -8.77 0.63
C GLY A 211 2.27 -8.11 -0.30
N SER A 212 2.62 -7.04 -1.02
CA SER A 212 1.67 -6.30 -1.87
C SER A 212 1.31 -7.05 -3.15
N ASN A 213 0.18 -7.77 -3.13
CA ASN A 213 -0.30 -8.57 -4.28
C ASN A 213 -0.55 -7.72 -5.54
N ILE A 214 -1.21 -6.55 -5.40
CA ILE A 214 -1.48 -5.66 -6.55
C ILE A 214 -0.18 -5.06 -7.08
N GLY A 215 0.73 -4.62 -6.21
CA GLY A 215 2.04 -4.10 -6.61
C GLY A 215 2.85 -5.13 -7.39
N ASN A 216 2.86 -6.38 -6.93
CA ASN A 216 3.50 -7.50 -7.61
C ASN A 216 2.87 -7.80 -8.99
N LEU A 217 1.54 -7.74 -9.11
CA LEU A 217 0.84 -7.95 -10.37
C LEU A 217 1.17 -6.85 -11.40
N LEU A 218 1.17 -5.58 -10.97
CA LEU A 218 1.55 -4.47 -11.85
C LEU A 218 3.03 -4.55 -12.26
N LEU A 219 3.91 -4.92 -11.33
CA LEU A 219 5.32 -5.16 -11.64
C LEU A 219 5.46 -6.30 -12.65
N PHE A 220 4.74 -7.41 -12.47
CA PHE A 220 4.76 -8.54 -13.41
C PHE A 220 4.43 -8.09 -14.85
N GLY A 221 3.32 -7.37 -15.04
CA GLY A 221 2.95 -6.82 -16.35
C GLY A 221 4.01 -5.88 -16.92
N THR A 222 4.59 -5.03 -16.06
CA THR A 222 5.66 -4.09 -16.48
C THR A 222 6.95 -4.82 -16.85
N LEU A 223 7.33 -5.87 -16.11
CA LEU A 223 8.50 -6.69 -16.41
C LEU A 223 8.31 -7.49 -17.70
N LEU A 224 7.11 -7.98 -18.00
CA LEU A 224 6.80 -8.58 -19.30
C LEU A 224 7.01 -7.57 -20.44
N PHE A 225 6.48 -6.34 -20.29
CA PHE A 225 6.73 -5.28 -21.25
C PHE A 225 8.25 -5.02 -21.44
N VAL A 226 9.01 -4.89 -20.35
CA VAL A 226 10.47 -4.70 -20.43
C VAL A 226 11.16 -5.91 -21.07
N PHE A 227 10.72 -7.14 -20.76
CA PHE A 227 11.27 -8.38 -21.29
C PHE A 227 11.14 -8.44 -22.82
N PHE A 228 9.99 -8.08 -23.37
CA PHE A 228 9.75 -8.14 -24.80
C PHE A 228 10.34 -6.95 -25.57
N PHE A 229 10.26 -5.73 -25.02
CA PHE A 229 10.50 -4.52 -25.81
C PHE A 229 11.78 -3.73 -25.45
N GLN A 230 12.32 -3.84 -24.23
CA GLN A 230 13.37 -2.91 -23.77
C GLN A 230 14.59 -3.55 -23.11
N SER A 231 14.65 -4.88 -23.01
CA SER A 231 15.70 -5.58 -22.26
C SER A 231 16.77 -6.24 -23.12
N ARG A 232 18.00 -6.23 -22.61
CA ARG A 232 19.15 -7.00 -23.10
C ARG A 232 19.13 -8.43 -22.55
N LYS A 233 19.95 -9.32 -23.13
CA LYS A 233 20.03 -10.74 -22.73
C LYS A 233 20.23 -10.93 -21.22
N GLU A 234 21.17 -10.19 -20.62
CA GLU A 234 21.42 -10.24 -19.17
C GLU A 234 20.22 -9.76 -18.34
N GLN A 235 19.57 -8.66 -18.77
CA GLN A 235 18.39 -8.14 -18.10
C GLN A 235 17.22 -9.13 -18.17
N LYS A 236 17.05 -9.84 -19.28
CA LYS A 236 16.06 -10.93 -19.40
C LYS A 236 16.30 -12.02 -18.38
N SER A 237 17.55 -12.43 -18.16
CA SER A 237 17.89 -13.40 -17.10
C SER A 237 17.52 -12.88 -15.71
N ILE A 238 17.82 -11.62 -15.40
CA ILE A 238 17.46 -11.02 -14.09
C ILE A 238 15.95 -10.88 -13.93
N ILE A 239 15.21 -10.56 -15.00
CA ILE A 239 13.74 -10.54 -14.98
C ILE A 239 13.21 -11.93 -14.58
N VAL A 240 13.72 -13.00 -15.20
CA VAL A 240 13.34 -14.38 -14.83
C VAL A 240 13.63 -14.66 -13.37
N VAL A 241 14.79 -14.22 -12.83
CA VAL A 241 15.10 -14.35 -11.40
C VAL A 241 14.08 -13.59 -10.54
N CYS A 242 13.73 -12.36 -10.87
CA CYS A 242 12.70 -11.59 -10.15
C CYS A 242 11.35 -12.31 -10.16
N LEU A 243 10.95 -12.89 -11.29
CA LEU A 243 9.73 -13.68 -11.40
C LEU A 243 9.77 -14.95 -10.54
N LEU A 244 10.90 -15.66 -10.52
CA LEU A 244 11.10 -16.83 -9.67
C LEU A 244 11.05 -16.47 -8.18
N MET A 245 11.55 -15.29 -7.79
CA MET A 245 11.42 -14.79 -6.42
C MET A 245 9.96 -14.55 -6.04
N LEU A 246 9.14 -13.97 -6.94
CA LEU A 246 7.70 -13.81 -6.71
C LEU A 246 7.01 -15.16 -6.50
N VAL A 247 7.26 -16.12 -7.40
CA VAL A 247 6.65 -17.45 -7.33
C VAL A 247 7.09 -18.17 -6.05
N THR A 248 8.37 -18.09 -5.70
CA THR A 248 8.91 -18.71 -4.49
C THR A 248 8.32 -18.08 -3.24
N PHE A 249 8.16 -16.76 -3.21
CA PHE A 249 7.50 -16.07 -2.11
C PHE A 249 6.05 -16.55 -1.96
N LEU A 250 5.26 -16.57 -3.04
CA LEU A 250 3.86 -16.99 -3.01
C LEU A 250 3.68 -18.47 -2.67
N VAL A 251 4.59 -19.35 -3.09
CA VAL A 251 4.45 -20.81 -2.86
C VAL A 251 5.08 -21.25 -1.53
N LYS A 252 6.24 -20.70 -1.17
CA LYS A 252 7.02 -21.17 -0.03
C LYS A 252 6.97 -20.22 1.15
N VAL A 253 6.99 -18.91 0.97
CA VAL A 253 7.00 -17.96 2.09
C VAL A 253 5.58 -17.73 2.61
N SER A 254 4.65 -17.35 1.74
CA SER A 254 3.26 -17.01 2.07
C SER A 254 2.24 -17.74 1.16
N PRO A 255 2.07 -19.07 1.30
CA PRO A 255 1.11 -19.85 0.51
C PRO A 255 -0.35 -19.39 0.67
N GLN A 256 -0.67 -18.71 1.78
CA GLN A 256 -2.00 -18.16 2.04
C GLN A 256 -2.30 -16.94 1.15
N ASN A 257 -1.30 -16.10 0.87
CA ASN A 257 -1.43 -14.98 -0.07
C ASN A 257 -1.76 -15.47 -1.49
N ASN A 258 -1.29 -16.65 -1.88
CA ASN A 258 -1.67 -17.25 -3.16
C ASN A 258 -3.16 -17.57 -3.23
N LYS A 259 -3.76 -18.10 -2.16
CA LYS A 259 -5.21 -18.37 -2.11
C LYS A 259 -6.02 -17.08 -2.25
N TYR A 260 -5.59 -16.03 -1.54
CA TYR A 260 -6.18 -14.71 -1.65
C TYR A 260 -6.10 -14.16 -3.09
N PHE A 261 -4.91 -14.21 -3.71
CA PHE A 261 -4.70 -13.76 -5.09
C PHE A 261 -5.59 -14.51 -6.10
N VAL A 262 -5.65 -15.85 -6.00
CA VAL A 262 -6.50 -16.68 -6.87
C VAL A 262 -7.98 -16.32 -6.69
N SER A 263 -8.44 -16.11 -5.45
CA SER A 263 -9.83 -15.75 -5.19
C SER A 263 -10.20 -14.37 -5.76
N ALA A 264 -9.32 -13.38 -5.62
CA ALA A 264 -9.51 -12.04 -6.19
C ALA A 264 -9.56 -12.09 -7.73
N TYR A 265 -8.69 -12.89 -8.35
CA TYR A 265 -8.69 -13.08 -9.80
C TYR A 265 -9.96 -13.81 -10.30
N GLN A 266 -10.41 -14.83 -9.58
CA GLN A 266 -11.66 -15.53 -9.89
C GLN A 266 -12.87 -14.60 -9.80
N GLN A 267 -12.94 -13.75 -8.78
CA GLN A 267 -13.97 -12.73 -8.64
C GLN A 267 -13.93 -11.73 -9.79
N LEU A 268 -12.75 -11.23 -10.16
CA LEU A 268 -12.58 -10.29 -11.27
C LEU A 268 -13.07 -10.87 -12.61
N LEU A 269 -12.79 -12.15 -12.86
CA LEU A 269 -13.24 -12.85 -14.08
C LEU A 269 -14.68 -13.36 -14.01
N GLY A 270 -15.39 -13.15 -12.91
CA GLY A 270 -16.74 -13.69 -12.71
C GLY A 270 -16.80 -15.22 -12.72
N ILE A 271 -15.67 -15.90 -12.44
CA ILE A 271 -15.62 -17.35 -12.33
C ILE A 271 -16.31 -17.71 -11.03
N LYS A 272 -17.60 -18.09 -11.13
CA LYS A 272 -18.38 -18.55 -9.98
C LYS A 272 -17.67 -19.76 -9.39
N LYS A 273 -17.11 -19.60 -8.19
CA LYS A 273 -16.63 -20.73 -7.40
C LYS A 273 -17.81 -21.68 -7.28
N LYS A 274 -17.68 -22.93 -7.73
CA LYS A 274 -18.58 -23.98 -7.24
C LYS A 274 -18.44 -23.88 -5.73
N ASN A 275 -19.55 -23.65 -5.04
CA ASN A 275 -19.56 -23.76 -3.59
C ASN A 275 -19.26 -25.23 -3.32
N ASP A 276 -17.98 -25.58 -3.22
CA ASP A 276 -17.55 -26.77 -2.54
C ASP A 276 -18.15 -26.58 -1.15
N VAL A 277 -19.26 -27.28 -0.91
CA VAL A 277 -19.92 -27.35 0.40
C VAL A 277 -18.77 -27.65 1.33
N THR A 278 -18.33 -26.65 2.09
CA THR A 278 -17.26 -26.85 3.04
C THR A 278 -17.84 -27.93 3.94
N PRO A 279 -17.29 -29.16 3.94
CA PRO A 279 -17.88 -30.23 4.72
C PRO A 279 -17.99 -29.66 6.12
N ALA A 280 -19.23 -29.54 6.62
CA ALA A 280 -19.49 -28.92 7.91
C ALA A 280 -18.47 -29.52 8.86
N ALA A 281 -17.62 -28.68 9.46
CA ALA A 281 -16.53 -29.17 10.30
C ALA A 281 -17.14 -30.17 11.25
N GLU A 282 -16.74 -31.45 11.12
CA GLU A 282 -17.43 -32.54 11.79
C GLU A 282 -17.21 -32.33 13.28
N ILE A 283 -18.20 -31.75 13.95
CA ILE A 283 -18.14 -31.45 15.38
C ILE A 283 -17.91 -32.79 16.04
N ARG A 284 -16.83 -32.90 16.83
CA ARG A 284 -16.50 -34.15 17.52
C ARG A 284 -17.74 -34.65 18.24
N ILE A 285 -18.00 -35.95 18.16
CA ILE A 285 -19.18 -36.57 18.77
C ILE A 285 -19.27 -36.24 20.27
N THR A 286 -18.13 -36.03 20.94
CA THR A 286 -18.02 -35.58 22.34
C THR A 286 -18.58 -34.18 22.61
N GLU A 287 -18.56 -33.28 21.62
CA GLU A 287 -18.98 -31.88 21.73
C GLU A 287 -20.42 -31.64 21.24
N ARG A 288 -21.00 -32.59 20.50
CA ARG A 288 -22.38 -32.52 20.02
C ARG A 288 -23.39 -32.68 21.16
N PRO A 289 -24.48 -31.90 21.22
CA PRO A 289 -25.56 -32.11 22.19
C PRO A 289 -26.21 -33.48 21.99
N ASP A 290 -26.57 -34.18 23.06
CA ASP A 290 -27.16 -35.53 22.97
C ASP A 290 -28.48 -35.54 22.18
N SER A 291 -29.19 -34.41 22.15
CA SER A 291 -30.38 -34.20 21.33
C SER A 291 -30.11 -34.30 19.83
N THR A 292 -28.87 -34.10 19.39
CA THR A 292 -28.44 -34.18 17.99
C THR A 292 -27.82 -35.52 17.61
N LEU A 293 -27.71 -36.46 18.56
CA LEU A 293 -27.04 -37.75 18.38
C LEU A 293 -28.05 -38.89 18.30
N ASN A 294 -27.85 -39.79 17.34
CA ASN A 294 -28.58 -41.06 17.26
C ASN A 294 -28.13 -42.04 18.37
N ALA A 295 -28.82 -43.17 18.52
CA ALA A 295 -28.56 -44.11 19.61
C ALA A 295 -27.12 -44.66 19.62
N ASP A 296 -26.52 -44.89 18.46
CA ASP A 296 -25.17 -45.43 18.35
C ASP A 296 -24.10 -44.34 18.52
N GLU A 297 -24.35 -43.13 18.02
CA GLU A 297 -23.51 -41.95 18.27
C GLU A 297 -23.49 -41.60 19.77
N ARG A 298 -24.60 -41.77 20.49
CA ARG A 298 -24.63 -41.62 21.96
C ARG A 298 -23.78 -42.66 22.66
N LYS A 299 -23.85 -43.93 22.24
CA LYS A 299 -22.97 -44.99 22.78
C LYS A 299 -21.51 -44.67 22.49
N GLN A 300 -21.20 -44.21 21.29
CA GLN A 300 -19.85 -43.79 20.91
C GLN A 300 -19.38 -42.60 21.75
N LYS A 301 -20.22 -41.58 21.94
CA LYS A 301 -19.94 -40.45 22.82
C LYS A 301 -19.61 -40.90 24.25
N VAL A 302 -20.47 -41.75 24.83
CA VAL A 302 -20.28 -42.28 26.18
C VAL A 302 -18.99 -43.08 26.27
N ALA A 303 -18.72 -43.96 25.31
CA ALA A 303 -17.49 -44.75 25.27
C ALA A 303 -16.25 -43.85 25.16
N GLN A 304 -16.29 -42.82 24.31
CA GLN A 304 -15.18 -41.91 24.12
C GLN A 304 -14.93 -41.05 25.37
N LEU A 305 -15.97 -40.47 25.96
CA LEU A 305 -15.87 -39.73 27.22
C LEU A 305 -15.39 -40.61 28.39
N HIS A 306 -15.79 -41.89 28.40
CA HIS A 306 -15.33 -42.85 29.40
C HIS A 306 -13.84 -43.20 29.23
N LEU A 307 -13.39 -43.48 28.00
CA LEU A 307 -11.98 -43.70 27.69
C LEU A 307 -11.13 -42.48 28.02
N ASP A 308 -11.62 -41.28 27.69
CA ASP A 308 -10.95 -40.02 28.04
C ASP A 308 -10.84 -39.84 29.56
N SER A 309 -11.88 -40.25 30.31
CA SER A 309 -11.86 -40.24 31.78
C SER A 309 -10.86 -41.24 32.36
N ILE A 310 -10.77 -42.45 31.81
CA ILE A 310 -9.78 -43.46 32.22
C ILE A 310 -8.38 -42.93 31.95
N ALA A 311 -8.11 -42.47 30.72
CA ALA A 311 -6.82 -41.91 30.33
C ALA A 311 -6.40 -40.73 31.21
N ARG A 312 -7.35 -39.86 31.58
CA ARG A 312 -7.11 -38.76 32.52
C ARG A 312 -6.77 -39.28 33.92
N SER A 313 -7.48 -40.28 34.41
CA SER A 313 -7.20 -40.89 35.73
C SER A 313 -5.83 -41.59 35.77
N ASP A 314 -5.43 -42.26 34.68
CA ASP A 314 -4.13 -42.91 34.54
C ASP A 314 -2.99 -41.89 34.44
N LEU A 315 -3.22 -40.77 33.74
CA LEU A 315 -2.31 -39.62 33.72
C LEU A 315 -2.14 -38.99 35.11
N GLU A 316 -3.22 -38.81 35.87
CA GLU A 316 -3.17 -38.29 37.23
C GLU A 316 -2.47 -39.24 38.20
N ARG A 317 -2.73 -40.55 38.06
CA ARG A 317 -2.08 -41.60 38.85
C ARG A 317 -0.59 -41.70 38.50
N SER A 318 -0.26 -41.62 37.23
CA SER A 318 1.13 -41.54 36.75
C SER A 318 1.80 -40.28 37.30
N ARG A 319 1.19 -39.10 37.22
CA ARG A 319 1.73 -37.87 37.82
C ARG A 319 1.97 -37.98 39.32
N LYS A 320 1.04 -38.59 40.08
CA LYS A 320 1.22 -38.82 41.53
C LYS A 320 2.35 -39.80 41.83
N ASN A 321 2.52 -40.84 41.01
CA ASN A 321 3.59 -41.82 41.18
C ASN A 321 4.96 -41.28 40.74
N THR A 322 5.02 -40.50 39.65
CA THR A 322 6.25 -39.85 39.16
C THR A 322 6.70 -38.71 40.09
N ALA A 323 5.78 -38.07 40.83
CA ALA A 323 6.12 -37.03 41.80
C ALA A 323 6.82 -37.54 43.08
N VAL A 324 6.86 -38.85 43.32
CA VAL A 324 7.46 -39.44 44.53
C VAL A 324 8.76 -40.20 44.25
N ALA A 325 9.08 -40.54 43.00
CA ALA A 325 10.35 -41.22 42.70
C ALA A 325 10.78 -41.05 41.24
N VAL A 326 11.34 -39.88 40.88
CA VAL A 326 12.27 -39.80 39.75
C VAL A 326 13.41 -38.85 40.11
N ALA A 327 14.51 -39.42 40.60
CA ALA A 327 15.83 -38.88 40.26
C ALA A 327 15.92 -38.94 38.73
N VAL A 328 15.84 -37.78 38.10
CA VAL A 328 15.87 -37.63 36.65
C VAL A 328 17.15 -38.27 36.13
N GLN A 329 17.05 -39.44 35.51
CA GLN A 329 18.09 -39.91 34.60
C GLN A 329 18.26 -38.80 33.57
N ALA A 330 19.49 -38.28 33.49
CA ALA A 330 19.83 -37.24 32.54
C ALA A 330 19.36 -37.70 31.15
N PRO A 331 18.56 -36.88 30.44
CA PRO A 331 18.12 -37.22 29.10
C PRO A 331 19.34 -37.51 28.23
N ASP A 332 19.24 -38.52 27.37
CA ASP A 332 20.27 -38.81 26.36
C ASP A 332 20.63 -37.47 25.68
N PRO A 333 21.88 -37.00 25.74
CA PRO A 333 22.29 -35.69 25.22
C PRO A 333 22.03 -35.55 23.70
N LYS A 334 21.59 -36.60 23.02
CA LYS A 334 21.22 -36.58 21.60
C LYS A 334 19.73 -36.33 21.33
N GLU A 335 18.83 -36.55 22.28
CA GLU A 335 17.40 -36.31 22.07
C GLU A 335 17.03 -34.90 22.50
N ARG A 336 16.75 -34.03 21.52
CA ARG A 336 16.25 -32.68 21.78
C ARG A 336 14.90 -32.80 22.50
N PRO A 337 14.74 -32.21 23.69
CA PRO A 337 13.45 -32.23 24.37
C PRO A 337 12.37 -31.67 23.45
N VAL A 338 11.35 -32.48 23.16
CA VAL A 338 10.18 -32.04 22.41
C VAL A 338 9.37 -31.17 23.35
N ILE A 339 9.55 -29.86 23.25
CA ILE A 339 8.71 -28.88 23.94
C ILE A 339 7.31 -29.00 23.31
N PRO A 340 6.27 -29.41 24.05
CA PRO A 340 4.92 -29.46 23.53
C PRO A 340 4.54 -28.06 23.05
N GLY A 341 4.34 -27.89 21.74
CA GLY A 341 3.82 -26.64 21.20
C GLY A 341 2.38 -26.46 21.65
N ASP A 342 1.99 -25.22 21.93
CA ASP A 342 0.59 -24.89 22.22
C ASP A 342 -0.32 -25.39 21.09
N SER A 343 -1.49 -25.92 21.45
CA SER A 343 -2.45 -26.38 20.45
C SER A 343 -2.89 -25.22 19.57
N ILE A 344 -2.86 -25.41 18.25
CA ILE A 344 -3.35 -24.44 17.24
C ILE A 344 -4.85 -24.13 17.39
N HIS A 345 -5.57 -24.91 18.19
CA HIS A 345 -6.97 -24.68 18.53
C HIS A 345 -7.15 -23.79 19.76
N THR A 346 -6.07 -23.39 20.44
CA THR A 346 -6.16 -22.44 21.56
C THR A 346 -6.47 -21.04 21.03
N PRO A 347 -7.15 -20.19 21.82
CA PRO A 347 -7.53 -18.83 21.39
C PRO A 347 -6.39 -17.97 20.86
N ALA A 348 -5.16 -18.20 21.33
CA ALA A 348 -3.96 -17.47 20.90
C ALA A 348 -3.59 -17.69 19.41
N PHE A 349 -4.08 -18.77 18.79
CA PHE A 349 -3.82 -19.13 17.39
C PHE A 349 -5.04 -18.93 16.48
N GLN A 350 -6.17 -18.56 17.08
CA GLN A 350 -7.38 -18.23 16.35
C GLN A 350 -7.40 -16.74 16.02
N HIS A 351 -7.94 -16.40 14.85
CA HIS A 351 -8.15 -15.01 14.47
C HIS A 351 -9.06 -14.36 15.50
N LYS A 352 -8.62 -13.24 16.07
CA LYS A 352 -9.46 -12.43 16.94
C LYS A 352 -10.00 -11.29 16.11
N ASP A 353 -11.32 -11.23 15.97
CA ASP A 353 -12.04 -10.07 15.41
C ASP A 353 -11.87 -8.86 16.35
N ASN A 354 -10.64 -8.34 16.44
CA ASN A 354 -10.34 -7.14 17.19
C ASN A 354 -10.85 -5.97 16.36
N ILE A 355 -12.07 -5.54 16.65
CA ILE A 355 -12.60 -4.30 16.10
C ILE A 355 -11.68 -3.18 16.61
N SER A 356 -10.95 -2.55 15.69
CA SER A 356 -10.13 -1.39 16.03
C SER A 356 -11.00 -0.21 16.46
N VAL A 357 -10.46 0.70 17.27
CA VAL A 357 -11.16 1.93 17.69
C VAL A 357 -11.70 2.71 16.48
N SER A 358 -10.96 2.73 15.37
CA SER A 358 -11.41 3.37 14.13
C SER A 358 -12.62 2.66 13.50
N GLN A 359 -12.63 1.32 13.52
CA GLN A 359 -13.77 0.54 13.03
C GLN A 359 -14.99 0.66 13.94
N GLU A 360 -14.82 0.71 15.26
CA GLU A 360 -15.93 0.96 16.20
C GLU A 360 -16.58 2.31 15.95
N ARG A 361 -15.76 3.37 15.78
CA ARG A 361 -16.25 4.70 15.41
C ARG A 361 -17.00 4.68 14.08
N LEU A 362 -16.47 3.96 13.09
CA LEU A 362 -17.11 3.84 11.78
C LEU A 362 -18.44 3.09 11.86
N LYS A 363 -18.50 1.99 12.62
CA LYS A 363 -19.75 1.25 12.89
C LYS A 363 -20.77 2.13 13.58
N GLY A 364 -20.36 2.89 14.61
CA GLY A 364 -21.23 3.86 15.29
C GLY A 364 -21.74 4.95 14.34
N PHE A 365 -20.89 5.45 13.44
CA PHE A 365 -21.27 6.43 12.43
C PHE A 365 -22.30 5.86 11.44
N VAL A 366 -22.08 4.64 10.93
CA VAL A 366 -23.02 3.94 10.03
C VAL A 366 -24.37 3.75 10.73
N ALA A 367 -24.38 3.29 11.97
CA ALA A 367 -25.60 3.09 12.73
C ALA A 367 -26.41 4.41 12.88
N ASN A 368 -25.72 5.52 13.14
CA ASN A 368 -26.35 6.84 13.25
C ASN A 368 -26.81 7.44 11.91
N ASN A 369 -26.34 6.90 10.78
CA ASN A 369 -26.63 7.42 9.44
C ASN A 369 -27.24 6.35 8.51
N ALA A 370 -27.86 5.31 9.07
CA ALA A 370 -28.33 4.15 8.31
C ALA A 370 -29.20 4.52 7.09
N ASN A 371 -30.10 5.48 7.23
CA ASN A 371 -30.97 5.93 6.14
C ASN A 371 -30.21 6.55 4.95
N ALA A 372 -29.03 7.13 5.19
CA ALA A 372 -28.20 7.76 4.17
C ALA A 372 -27.04 6.86 3.70
N MET A 373 -26.87 5.68 4.31
CA MET A 373 -25.77 4.75 4.04
C MET A 373 -26.31 3.32 3.87
N PRO A 374 -27.20 3.10 2.87
CA PRO A 374 -27.92 1.85 2.72
C PRO A 374 -27.02 0.65 2.42
N LEU A 375 -25.84 0.85 1.81
CA LEU A 375 -24.90 -0.25 1.56
C LEU A 375 -24.32 -0.76 2.88
N ALA A 376 -23.76 0.13 3.69
CA ALA A 376 -23.10 -0.21 4.94
C ALA A 376 -24.07 -0.61 6.06
N SER A 377 -25.28 -0.05 6.08
CA SER A 377 -26.29 -0.39 7.10
C SER A 377 -27.13 -1.61 6.76
N GLY A 378 -27.23 -1.97 5.48
CA GLY A 378 -28.04 -3.09 5.04
C GLY A 378 -27.35 -4.44 5.16
N GLU A 379 -28.13 -5.51 5.24
CA GLU A 379 -27.65 -6.88 5.04
C GLU A 379 -27.46 -7.19 3.54
N ILE A 380 -26.98 -6.22 2.75
CA ILE A 380 -26.87 -6.42 1.31
C ILE A 380 -25.86 -7.55 1.07
N PRO A 381 -26.28 -8.62 0.35
CA PRO A 381 -25.41 -9.74 0.08
C PRO A 381 -24.16 -9.26 -0.64
N TYR A 382 -23.01 -9.86 -0.27
CA TYR A 382 -21.68 -9.49 -0.75
C TYR A 382 -21.70 -9.11 -2.24
N PRO A 383 -21.34 -7.85 -2.59
CA PRO A 383 -21.27 -7.47 -3.98
C PRO A 383 -20.20 -8.33 -4.65
N SER A 384 -20.55 -8.91 -5.80
CA SER A 384 -19.66 -9.76 -6.58
C SER A 384 -18.47 -9.02 -7.18
N LEU A 385 -18.53 -7.68 -7.19
CA LEU A 385 -17.52 -6.81 -7.79
C LEU A 385 -16.57 -6.24 -6.74
N PRO A 386 -15.28 -6.04 -7.09
CA PRO A 386 -14.35 -5.25 -6.29
C PRO A 386 -14.86 -3.84 -6.00
N GLY A 387 -14.60 -3.35 -4.78
CA GLY A 387 -15.04 -2.01 -4.37
C GLY A 387 -14.60 -0.89 -5.30
N LYS A 388 -13.38 -0.95 -5.88
CA LYS A 388 -12.94 0.02 -6.89
C LYS A 388 -13.86 0.11 -8.10
N MET A 389 -14.35 -1.03 -8.59
CA MET A 389 -15.25 -1.05 -9.74
C MET A 389 -16.62 -0.48 -9.39
N ILE A 390 -17.09 -0.75 -8.18
CA ILE A 390 -18.34 -0.17 -7.66
C ILE A 390 -18.19 1.35 -7.53
N ALA A 391 -17.07 1.84 -7.01
CA ALA A 391 -16.78 3.27 -6.90
C ALA A 391 -16.80 3.99 -8.26
N PHE A 392 -16.13 3.45 -9.28
CA PHE A 392 -16.20 4.02 -10.63
C PHE A 392 -17.62 4.01 -11.20
N ARG A 393 -18.41 2.96 -10.91
CA ARG A 393 -19.81 2.90 -11.32
C ARG A 393 -20.65 3.96 -10.61
N GLN A 394 -20.42 4.20 -9.32
CA GLN A 394 -21.06 5.28 -8.55
C GLN A 394 -20.70 6.65 -9.15
N THR A 395 -19.42 6.90 -9.45
CA THR A 395 -18.99 8.14 -10.13
C THR A 395 -19.66 8.31 -11.49
N PHE A 396 -19.76 7.26 -12.30
CA PHE A 396 -20.41 7.34 -13.61
C PHE A 396 -21.91 7.65 -13.47
N HIS A 397 -22.63 6.97 -12.57
CA HIS A 397 -24.04 7.26 -12.31
C HIS A 397 -24.23 8.68 -11.80
N TYR A 398 -23.39 9.13 -10.86
CA TYR A 398 -23.43 10.51 -10.37
C TYR A 398 -23.29 11.54 -11.50
N LEU A 399 -22.31 11.37 -12.38
CA LEU A 399 -22.07 12.29 -13.49
C LEU A 399 -23.19 12.25 -14.54
N ARG A 400 -23.79 11.07 -14.76
CA ARG A 400 -24.96 10.92 -15.63
C ARG A 400 -26.17 11.66 -15.08
N ASP A 401 -26.40 11.54 -13.77
CA ASP A 401 -27.55 12.14 -13.10
C ASP A 401 -27.34 13.66 -12.87
N HIS A 402 -26.08 14.13 -12.92
CA HIS A 402 -25.70 15.55 -12.79
C HIS A 402 -24.86 16.03 -13.98
N PRO A 403 -25.46 16.23 -15.17
CA PRO A 403 -24.71 16.55 -16.40
C PRO A 403 -23.86 17.82 -16.30
N GLN A 404 -24.29 18.81 -15.52
CA GLN A 404 -23.54 20.03 -15.22
C GLN A 404 -22.21 19.78 -14.47
N LYS A 405 -22.08 18.63 -13.81
CA LYS A 405 -20.87 18.21 -13.08
C LYS A 405 -19.91 17.40 -13.93
N ILE A 406 -20.29 17.01 -15.16
CA ILE A 406 -19.41 16.24 -16.07
C ILE A 406 -18.08 16.97 -16.32
N LEU A 407 -18.11 18.29 -16.51
CA LEU A 407 -16.90 19.04 -16.85
C LEU A 407 -15.98 19.27 -15.65
N THR A 408 -16.53 19.71 -14.51
CA THR A 408 -15.75 20.18 -13.36
C THR A 408 -15.83 19.30 -12.12
N GLY A 409 -16.63 18.23 -12.15
CA GLY A 409 -16.84 17.31 -11.02
C GLY A 409 -17.71 17.88 -9.90
N ALA A 410 -17.83 17.13 -8.81
CA ALA A 410 -18.54 17.49 -7.59
C ALA A 410 -17.85 18.62 -6.79
N GLY A 411 -16.57 18.88 -7.08
CA GLY A 411 -15.71 19.76 -6.31
C GLY A 411 -14.84 19.00 -5.32
N MET A 412 -13.70 19.60 -5.01
CA MET A 412 -12.70 19.06 -4.10
C MET A 412 -13.30 18.70 -2.74
N GLY A 413 -13.07 17.47 -2.28
CA GLY A 413 -13.58 16.96 -0.99
C GLY A 413 -15.08 16.63 -0.96
N ASN A 414 -15.80 16.70 -2.08
CA ASN A 414 -17.23 16.40 -2.14
C ASN A 414 -17.56 14.99 -2.65
N PHE A 415 -16.60 14.20 -3.15
CA PHE A 415 -16.91 12.88 -3.72
C PHE A 415 -15.90 11.76 -3.42
N SER A 416 -14.66 11.83 -3.90
CA SER A 416 -13.70 10.71 -3.79
C SER A 416 -12.29 11.26 -3.63
N SER A 417 -11.87 11.46 -2.38
CA SER A 417 -10.51 11.90 -2.04
C SER A 417 -10.12 11.51 -0.62
N LYS A 418 -8.82 11.45 -0.35
CA LYS A 418 -8.29 11.28 1.01
C LYS A 418 -8.67 12.49 1.86
N LEU A 419 -8.76 13.68 1.25
CA LEU A 419 -9.26 14.89 1.89
C LEU A 419 -10.73 14.77 2.34
N ALA A 420 -11.62 14.21 1.52
CA ALA A 420 -13.02 13.97 1.92
C ALA A 420 -13.09 13.08 3.16
N PHE A 421 -12.32 11.99 3.19
CA PHE A 421 -12.22 11.12 4.39
C PHE A 421 -11.68 11.88 5.62
N ARG A 422 -10.69 12.77 5.45
CA ARG A 422 -10.19 13.61 6.55
C ARG A 422 -11.25 14.58 7.06
N ALA A 423 -11.96 15.24 6.16
CA ALA A 423 -12.96 16.25 6.47
C ALA A 423 -14.10 15.73 7.35
N THR A 424 -14.37 14.41 7.32
CA THR A 424 -15.32 13.76 8.24
C THR A 424 -14.96 13.90 9.72
N ALA A 425 -13.70 14.23 10.04
CA ALA A 425 -13.13 14.23 11.39
C ALA A 425 -13.20 12.88 12.14
N MET A 426 -13.49 11.77 11.43
CA MET A 426 -13.51 10.41 12.01
C MET A 426 -12.12 9.76 12.16
N GLN A 427 -11.05 10.48 11.79
CA GLN A 427 -9.66 10.02 11.83
C GLN A 427 -9.31 8.87 10.85
N ILE A 428 -10.13 8.63 9.81
CA ILE A 428 -9.92 7.54 8.83
C ILE A 428 -8.62 7.73 8.03
N ALA A 429 -8.29 8.97 7.66
CA ALA A 429 -7.15 9.28 6.80
C ALA A 429 -6.18 10.30 7.43
N GLY A 430 -6.26 10.47 8.75
CA GLY A 430 -5.55 11.50 9.51
C GLY A 430 -6.51 12.43 10.25
N GLY A 431 -5.95 13.33 11.06
CA GLY A 431 -6.74 14.30 11.83
C GLY A 431 -7.27 15.44 10.97
N TYR A 432 -8.43 15.98 11.35
CA TYR A 432 -9.02 17.20 10.81
C TYR A 432 -9.73 17.94 11.95
N PRO A 433 -9.74 19.28 11.99
CA PRO A 433 -10.37 20.02 13.09
C PRO A 433 -11.88 19.75 13.16
N ALA A 434 -12.35 19.19 14.27
CA ALA A 434 -13.75 18.79 14.43
C ALA A 434 -14.75 19.95 14.23
N ARG A 435 -14.37 21.19 14.60
CA ARG A 435 -15.20 22.39 14.38
C ARG A 435 -15.48 22.71 12.92
N PHE A 436 -14.66 22.20 12.01
CA PHE A 436 -14.82 22.39 10.56
C PHE A 436 -15.24 21.08 9.87
N ALA A 437 -15.63 20.06 10.64
CA ALA A 437 -16.03 18.77 10.08
C ALA A 437 -17.08 18.97 8.99
N TYR A 438 -16.86 18.29 7.87
CA TYR A 438 -17.64 18.46 6.66
C TYR A 438 -17.80 17.10 5.98
N ILE A 439 -19.04 16.75 5.68
CA ILE A 439 -19.39 15.54 4.93
C ILE A 439 -20.39 15.98 3.88
N ASN A 440 -20.00 15.90 2.61
CA ASN A 440 -20.94 16.13 1.51
C ASN A 440 -21.86 14.91 1.33
N ASP A 441 -23.12 15.14 0.96
CA ASP A 441 -24.09 14.07 0.75
C ASP A 441 -23.70 13.12 -0.40
N ASP A 442 -23.12 13.65 -1.48
CA ASP A 442 -22.64 12.84 -2.62
C ASP A 442 -21.51 11.91 -2.17
N PHE A 443 -20.55 12.41 -1.38
CA PHE A 443 -19.52 11.58 -0.76
C PHE A 443 -20.12 10.54 0.20
N ARG A 444 -21.05 10.95 1.07
CA ARG A 444 -21.64 10.09 2.10
C ARG A 444 -22.35 8.89 1.49
N THR A 445 -23.27 9.16 0.55
CA THR A 445 -24.16 8.16 -0.06
C THR A 445 -23.47 7.26 -1.09
N ASN A 446 -22.29 7.66 -1.58
CA ASN A 446 -21.51 6.88 -2.53
C ASN A 446 -20.26 6.31 -1.87
N HIS A 447 -19.18 7.07 -1.89
CA HIS A 447 -17.84 6.57 -1.66
C HIS A 447 -17.56 6.23 -0.18
N LEU A 448 -18.12 7.03 0.75
CA LEU A 448 -18.02 6.75 2.18
C LEU A 448 -18.88 5.55 2.59
N ASP A 449 -20.09 5.43 2.04
CA ASP A 449 -20.96 4.26 2.26
C ASP A 449 -20.26 2.97 1.80
N LEU A 450 -19.74 2.98 0.58
CA LEU A 450 -18.99 1.85 0.03
C LEU A 450 -17.73 1.52 0.83
N PHE A 451 -16.95 2.53 1.24
CA PHE A 451 -15.81 2.32 2.12
C PHE A 451 -16.24 1.70 3.45
N SER A 452 -17.29 2.24 4.06
CA SER A 452 -17.80 1.77 5.35
C SER A 452 -18.28 0.33 5.24
N TYR A 453 -19.02 -0.02 4.20
CA TYR A 453 -19.44 -1.39 3.93
C TYR A 453 -18.29 -2.39 4.01
N TYR A 454 -17.19 -2.13 3.29
CA TYR A 454 -16.04 -3.04 3.33
C TYR A 454 -15.29 -3.00 4.65
N PHE A 455 -15.06 -1.80 5.23
CA PHE A 455 -14.19 -1.61 6.39
C PHE A 455 -14.86 -1.75 7.76
N THR A 456 -16.19 -1.91 7.81
CA THR A 456 -16.92 -2.34 9.02
C THR A 456 -17.27 -3.84 9.00
N SER A 457 -17.02 -4.52 7.89
CA SER A 457 -17.29 -5.94 7.70
C SER A 457 -16.17 -6.82 8.25
N ARG A 458 -16.06 -8.07 7.76
CA ARG A 458 -15.03 -9.03 8.16
C ARG A 458 -13.65 -8.61 7.63
N ASP A 459 -12.59 -8.92 8.36
CA ASP A 459 -11.22 -8.53 8.01
C ASP A 459 -10.75 -8.99 6.63
N GLU A 460 -11.30 -10.08 6.10
CA GLU A 460 -11.03 -10.57 4.75
C GLU A 460 -11.40 -9.55 3.66
N LEU A 461 -12.33 -8.64 3.95
CA LEU A 461 -12.74 -7.58 3.04
C LEU A 461 -11.85 -6.34 3.11
N HIS A 462 -11.03 -6.19 4.15
CA HIS A 462 -10.17 -5.01 4.40
C HIS A 462 -8.96 -5.00 3.49
N SER A 463 -9.20 -4.98 2.19
CA SER A 463 -8.17 -5.08 1.17
C SER A 463 -8.15 -3.87 0.26
N ILE A 464 -6.99 -3.64 -0.35
CA ILE A 464 -6.81 -2.54 -1.31
C ILE A 464 -7.68 -2.72 -2.54
N VAL A 465 -7.99 -3.96 -2.94
CA VAL A 465 -8.89 -4.27 -4.05
C VAL A 465 -10.31 -3.77 -3.77
N ASN A 466 -10.74 -3.84 -2.51
CA ASN A 466 -12.05 -3.40 -2.05
C ASN A 466 -12.07 -1.93 -1.61
N SER A 467 -10.91 -1.35 -1.29
CA SER A 467 -10.81 0.08 -1.04
C SER A 467 -11.22 0.85 -2.29
N PRO A 468 -12.19 1.78 -2.18
CA PRO A 468 -12.70 2.53 -3.33
C PRO A 468 -11.69 3.59 -3.84
N ASN A 469 -10.58 3.80 -3.13
CA ASN A 469 -9.57 4.80 -3.46
C ASN A 469 -9.00 4.64 -4.87
N SER A 470 -8.90 5.73 -5.62
CA SER A 470 -8.26 5.76 -6.94
C SER A 470 -7.98 7.21 -7.32
N THR A 471 -6.77 7.49 -7.80
CA THR A 471 -6.43 8.82 -8.33
C THR A 471 -7.27 9.16 -9.56
N TYR A 472 -7.57 8.18 -10.41
CA TYR A 472 -8.43 8.40 -11.58
C TYR A 472 -9.87 8.72 -11.19
N ASP A 473 -10.40 7.99 -10.22
CA ASP A 473 -11.76 8.23 -9.70
C ASP A 473 -11.84 9.59 -9.00
N GLN A 474 -10.82 9.96 -8.22
CA GLN A 474 -10.69 11.29 -7.65
C GLN A 474 -10.72 12.38 -8.72
N LEU A 475 -9.85 12.28 -9.73
CA LEU A 475 -9.75 13.29 -10.78
C LEU A 475 -11.07 13.43 -11.54
N LEU A 476 -11.73 12.32 -11.85
CA LEU A 476 -12.99 12.32 -12.58
C LEU A 476 -14.16 12.84 -11.72
N SER A 477 -14.29 12.35 -10.49
CA SER A 477 -15.44 12.67 -9.65
C SER A 477 -15.35 14.07 -9.02
N GLU A 478 -14.18 14.51 -8.57
CA GLU A 478 -14.02 15.81 -7.91
C GLU A 478 -13.73 16.95 -8.88
N TYR A 479 -13.00 16.67 -9.96
CA TYR A 479 -12.54 17.69 -10.92
C TYR A 479 -13.12 17.49 -12.34
N GLY A 480 -13.94 16.47 -12.55
CA GLY A 480 -14.62 16.21 -13.81
C GLY A 480 -13.70 15.75 -14.93
N LEU A 481 -14.24 15.74 -16.15
CA LEU A 481 -13.46 15.46 -17.36
C LEU A 481 -12.29 16.44 -17.52
N LEU A 482 -12.42 17.70 -17.09
CA LEU A 482 -11.32 18.66 -17.16
C LEU A 482 -10.14 18.25 -16.28
N GLY A 483 -10.39 17.73 -15.07
CA GLY A 483 -9.33 17.23 -14.20
C GLY A 483 -8.60 16.03 -14.79
N LEU A 484 -9.38 15.04 -15.27
CA LEU A 484 -8.83 13.83 -15.88
C LEU A 484 -8.06 14.14 -17.18
N LEU A 485 -8.61 14.98 -18.06
CA LEU A 485 -7.94 15.42 -19.28
C LEU A 485 -6.68 16.23 -18.95
N SER A 486 -6.72 17.11 -17.95
CA SER A 486 -5.55 17.88 -17.52
C SER A 486 -4.41 16.97 -17.08
N PHE A 487 -4.72 15.88 -16.38
CA PHE A 487 -3.72 14.88 -16.00
C PHE A 487 -3.06 14.25 -17.23
N PHE A 488 -3.82 13.72 -18.19
CA PHE A 488 -3.21 13.11 -19.39
C PHE A 488 -2.49 14.13 -20.28
N LEU A 489 -3.11 15.29 -20.52
CA LEU A 489 -2.61 16.31 -21.43
C LEU A 489 -1.46 17.13 -20.87
N PHE A 490 -1.33 17.31 -19.55
CA PHE A 490 -0.30 18.18 -18.98
C PHE A 490 0.62 17.50 -17.96
N TYR A 491 0.21 16.39 -17.34
CA TYR A 491 1.10 15.62 -16.46
C TYR A 491 1.77 14.47 -17.22
N VAL A 492 1.00 13.57 -17.83
CA VAL A 492 1.58 12.43 -18.56
C VAL A 492 2.34 12.90 -19.79
N SER A 493 1.77 13.84 -20.57
CA SER A 493 2.42 14.37 -21.77
C SER A 493 3.71 15.17 -21.48
N PHE A 494 3.86 15.73 -20.27
CA PHE A 494 5.09 16.41 -19.86
C PHE A 494 6.29 15.47 -19.98
N PHE A 495 6.08 14.18 -19.68
CA PHE A 495 7.08 13.13 -19.78
C PHE A 495 7.11 12.43 -21.15
N ARG A 496 6.48 12.97 -22.20
CA ARG A 496 6.44 12.36 -23.54
C ARG A 496 7.82 12.12 -24.17
N GLN A 497 8.83 12.90 -23.77
CA GLN A 497 10.21 12.71 -24.24
C GLN A 497 10.74 11.30 -23.90
N LEU A 498 10.25 10.72 -22.80
CA LEU A 498 10.61 9.37 -22.37
C LEU A 498 10.13 8.26 -23.33
N ILE A 499 9.11 8.53 -24.14
CA ILE A 499 8.55 7.55 -25.10
C ILE A 499 9.52 7.34 -26.26
N LYS A 500 10.33 8.35 -26.60
CA LYS A 500 11.21 8.32 -27.78
C LYS A 500 12.45 7.46 -27.60
N HIS A 501 12.87 7.20 -26.37
CA HIS A 501 14.12 6.51 -26.08
C HIS A 501 13.90 5.35 -25.10
N PRO A 502 14.40 4.14 -25.41
CA PRO A 502 14.34 3.01 -24.48
C PRO A 502 15.17 3.32 -23.24
N SER A 503 14.50 3.58 -22.13
CA SER A 503 15.10 4.01 -20.87
C SER A 503 14.21 3.56 -19.70
N TYR A 504 14.69 3.68 -18.47
CA TYR A 504 13.92 3.27 -17.28
C TYR A 504 12.68 4.13 -17.00
N GLY A 505 12.60 5.33 -17.58
CA GLY A 505 11.48 6.24 -17.36
C GLY A 505 10.15 5.72 -17.91
N LEU A 506 10.12 5.08 -19.09
CA LEU A 506 8.87 4.60 -19.67
C LEU A 506 8.26 3.44 -18.84
N PRO A 507 9.00 2.38 -18.48
CA PRO A 507 8.48 1.32 -17.62
C PRO A 507 8.01 1.83 -16.25
N ILE A 508 8.75 2.76 -15.64
CA ILE A 508 8.35 3.36 -14.37
C ILE A 508 7.06 4.18 -14.52
N LEU A 509 6.92 4.95 -15.59
CA LEU A 509 5.70 5.70 -15.89
C LEU A 509 4.52 4.75 -16.14
N LEU A 510 4.71 3.68 -16.91
CA LEU A 510 3.68 2.67 -17.17
C LEU A 510 3.21 1.98 -15.88
N PHE A 511 4.16 1.58 -15.02
CA PHE A 511 3.83 1.04 -13.71
C PHE A 511 3.03 2.04 -12.88
N MET A 512 3.45 3.31 -12.83
CA MET A 512 2.74 4.33 -12.07
C MET A 512 1.34 4.61 -12.62
N LEU A 513 1.14 4.59 -13.94
CA LEU A 513 -0.19 4.70 -14.53
C LEU A 513 -1.12 3.59 -14.04
N GLY A 514 -0.62 2.36 -13.85
CA GLY A 514 -1.36 1.32 -13.15
C GLY A 514 -1.57 1.62 -11.66
N ALA A 515 -0.51 2.07 -10.99
CA ALA A 515 -0.56 2.37 -9.56
C ALA A 515 -1.56 3.49 -9.22
N PHE A 516 -1.77 4.48 -10.11
CA PHE A 516 -2.78 5.53 -9.92
C PHE A 516 -4.21 5.01 -9.75
N ALA A 517 -4.52 3.77 -10.15
CA ALA A 517 -5.81 3.13 -9.87
C ALA A 517 -5.92 2.56 -8.44
N ILE A 518 -4.84 2.52 -7.67
CA ILE A 518 -4.77 1.86 -6.37
C ILE A 518 -5.15 2.79 -5.22
N ASP A 519 -4.68 4.04 -5.25
CA ASP A 519 -4.78 4.97 -4.11
C ASP A 519 -4.72 6.45 -4.58
N TYR A 520 -4.88 7.39 -3.65
CA TYR A 520 -4.84 8.84 -3.85
C TYR A 520 -3.39 9.39 -3.78
N TRP A 521 -2.54 9.00 -4.72
CA TRP A 521 -1.09 9.21 -4.62
C TRP A 521 -0.65 10.67 -4.56
N PHE A 522 -1.38 11.59 -5.20
CA PHE A 522 -1.08 13.02 -5.11
C PHE A 522 -1.30 13.56 -3.70
N GLU A 523 -2.37 13.16 -3.01
CA GLU A 523 -2.68 13.63 -1.65
C GLU A 523 -1.83 12.96 -0.57
N GLN A 524 -1.24 11.80 -0.88
CA GLN A 524 -0.26 11.17 0.00
C GLN A 524 1.06 11.96 0.07
N LEU A 525 1.40 12.76 -0.95
CA LEU A 525 2.65 13.52 -1.02
C LEU A 525 3.90 12.64 -0.79
N SER A 526 3.93 11.43 -1.35
CA SER A 526 5.00 10.44 -1.11
C SER A 526 5.61 9.94 -2.41
N VAL A 527 5.02 8.90 -3.01
CA VAL A 527 5.53 8.18 -4.18
C VAL A 527 5.69 9.09 -5.41
N VAL A 528 4.75 10.00 -5.64
CA VAL A 528 4.75 10.89 -6.82
C VAL A 528 6.00 11.74 -6.88
N VAL A 529 6.44 12.26 -5.73
CA VAL A 529 7.66 13.09 -5.62
C VAL A 529 8.90 12.27 -6.01
N PHE A 530 8.99 11.02 -5.57
CA PHE A 530 10.11 10.15 -5.95
C PHE A 530 10.04 9.72 -7.43
N LEU A 531 8.84 9.44 -7.94
CA LEU A 531 8.60 9.20 -9.37
C LEU A 531 9.13 10.36 -10.21
N GLU A 532 8.71 11.59 -9.90
CA GLU A 532 9.11 12.78 -10.65
C GLU A 532 10.62 12.98 -10.63
N LEU A 533 11.29 12.71 -9.51
CA LEU A 533 12.76 12.69 -9.46
C LEU A 533 13.34 11.72 -10.50
N LEU A 534 12.89 10.46 -10.52
CA LEU A 534 13.41 9.47 -11.46
C LEU A 534 13.16 9.88 -12.91
N LEU A 535 11.97 10.38 -13.24
CA LEU A 535 11.64 10.80 -14.60
C LEU A 535 12.45 12.04 -15.02
N LEU A 536 12.64 13.01 -14.13
CA LEU A 536 13.44 14.21 -14.40
C LEU A 536 14.93 13.91 -14.55
N VAL A 537 15.48 12.99 -13.74
CA VAL A 537 16.86 12.49 -13.89
C VAL A 537 17.03 11.81 -15.25
N ASN A 538 16.07 10.98 -15.64
CA ASN A 538 16.11 10.30 -16.95
C ASN A 538 16.04 11.29 -18.12
N ILE A 539 15.18 12.32 -18.04
CA ILE A 539 15.14 13.38 -19.06
C ILE A 539 16.52 14.06 -19.17
N LYS A 540 17.15 14.37 -18.04
CA LYS A 540 18.50 14.98 -18.03
C LYS A 540 19.55 14.08 -18.68
N GLU A 541 19.49 12.76 -18.44
CA GLU A 541 20.36 11.79 -19.11
C GLU A 541 20.17 11.81 -20.62
N LEU A 542 18.92 11.75 -21.09
CA LEU A 542 18.59 11.76 -22.51
C LEU A 542 19.04 13.06 -23.20
N ASP A 543 18.77 14.22 -22.59
CA ASP A 543 19.21 15.52 -23.11
C ASP A 543 20.74 15.60 -23.23
N THR A 544 21.48 14.98 -22.29
CA THR A 544 22.94 14.96 -22.32
C THR A 544 23.44 14.07 -23.46
N ILE A 545 22.84 12.89 -23.66
CA ILE A 545 23.17 11.99 -24.77
C ILE A 545 22.91 12.66 -26.12
N SER A 546 21.75 13.30 -26.29
CA SER A 546 21.38 13.98 -27.54
C SER A 546 22.24 15.21 -27.87
N ARG A 547 22.96 15.79 -26.91
CA ARG A 547 23.92 16.89 -27.17
C ARG A 547 25.30 16.38 -27.58
N HIS A 548 25.62 15.13 -27.30
CA HIS A 548 26.90 14.50 -27.63
C HIS A 548 26.87 13.64 -28.90
N ALA A 549 25.67 13.21 -29.32
CA ALA A 549 25.42 12.62 -30.64
C ALA A 549 25.26 13.74 -31.68
#